data_AF-A0AAE0CKE3-F1
#
_entry.id   AF-A0AAE0CKE3-F1
#
_cell.length_a   1.000
_cell.length_b   1.000
_cell.length_c   1.000
_cell.angle_alpha   90.00
_cell.angle_beta   90.00
_cell.angle_gamma   90.00
#
_symmetry.space_group_name_H-M   'P 1'
#
loop_
_entity.id
_entity.type
_entity.pdbx_description
1 polymer ?
#
loop_
_entity_poly.entity_id
_entity_poly.type
_entity_poly.pdbx_seq_one_letter_code
_entity_poly.pdbx_strand_id
1 'polypeptide(L)'
;MEGKNKRKSIVVGPWGGNGGTSWDDGTYNGVREITLVYDRCIDSISVVYDKNGKPVTPEKHGGVGGNRTAEIKLQYPEEFLISVSGHYCPVVHGGSPVVRSLTFKSNKRTFGPFGVEEGTPFTFSMDGGLVVGFKGRSGWYLDAIGFHLSKKQSTMLFQRVQRGLQRLASTTSRSSVSKDA
;
A
#
# COMPACT_ATOMS: atom_id res chain seq x y z
N MET A 1 -23.69 10.12 22.33
CA MET A 1 -23.55 10.20 20.86
C MET A 1 -22.08 10.25 20.53
N GLU A 2 -21.49 9.11 20.19
CA GLU A 2 -20.05 8.98 19.96
C GLU A 2 -19.71 9.47 18.55
N GLY A 3 -19.07 10.63 18.47
CA GLY A 3 -18.56 11.18 17.23
C GLY A 3 -17.46 10.26 16.67
N LYS A 4 -17.81 9.46 15.65
CA LYS A 4 -16.83 8.68 14.88
C LYS A 4 -15.80 9.65 14.28
N ASN A 5 -14.64 9.73 14.91
CA ASN A 5 -13.49 10.47 14.42
C ASN A 5 -12.96 9.75 13.17
N LYS A 6 -13.59 9.99 12.01
CA LYS A 6 -13.13 9.49 10.72
C LYS A 6 -11.73 10.06 10.50
N ARG A 7 -10.70 9.20 10.54
CA ARG A 7 -9.36 9.56 10.08
C ARG A 7 -9.51 10.10 8.65
N LYS A 8 -9.22 11.38 8.46
CA LYS A 8 -9.21 11.99 7.12
C LYS A 8 -8.03 11.41 6.35
N SER A 9 -8.29 10.54 5.39
CA SER A 9 -7.32 10.15 4.38
C SER A 9 -7.33 11.16 3.22
N ILE A 10 -6.17 11.39 2.61
CA ILE A 10 -6.04 12.17 1.37
C ILE A 10 -6.06 11.15 0.23
N VAL A 11 -6.82 11.44 -0.83
CA VAL A 11 -6.87 10.61 -2.03
C VAL A 11 -6.08 11.29 -3.14
N VAL A 12 -5.21 10.55 -3.83
CA VAL A 12 -4.43 11.03 -4.97
C VAL A 12 -4.61 10.13 -6.19
N GLY A 13 -4.50 10.71 -7.38
CA GLY A 13 -4.83 10.06 -8.64
C GLY A 13 -6.34 10.09 -8.97
N PRO A 14 -6.83 9.19 -9.83
CA PRO A 14 -6.10 8.08 -10.44
C PRO A 14 -5.22 8.52 -11.63
N TRP A 15 -4.14 7.79 -11.88
CA TRP A 15 -3.33 7.88 -13.10
C TRP A 15 -3.62 6.68 -13.99
N GLY A 16 -3.85 6.92 -15.28
CA GLY A 16 -4.27 5.89 -16.23
C GLY A 16 -5.40 6.35 -17.13
N GLY A 17 -6.17 5.40 -17.67
CA GLY A 17 -7.31 5.65 -18.54
C GLY A 17 -8.68 5.53 -17.85
N ASN A 18 -9.74 5.76 -18.63
CA ASN A 18 -11.12 5.69 -18.19
C ASN A 18 -11.78 4.31 -18.42
N GLY A 19 -11.01 3.32 -18.91
CA GLY A 19 -11.48 1.96 -19.14
C GLY A 19 -11.79 1.20 -17.85
N GLY A 20 -12.19 -0.07 -18.00
CA GLY A 20 -12.47 -0.97 -16.89
C GLY A 20 -13.59 -0.52 -15.94
N THR A 21 -13.71 -1.23 -14.82
CA THR A 21 -14.64 -0.92 -13.72
C THR A 21 -13.87 -0.33 -12.56
N SER A 22 -14.43 0.69 -11.89
CA SER A 22 -13.82 1.30 -10.71
C SER A 22 -13.85 0.36 -9.50
N TRP A 23 -12.77 0.37 -8.73
CA TRP A 23 -12.66 -0.34 -7.46
C TRP A 23 -11.94 0.55 -6.43
N ASP A 24 -12.18 0.28 -5.15
CA ASP A 24 -11.60 1.01 -4.03
C ASP A 24 -11.52 0.09 -2.82
N ASP A 25 -10.31 -0.30 -2.41
CA ASP A 25 -10.11 -1.19 -1.26
C ASP A 25 -10.43 -0.48 0.07
N GLY A 26 -10.54 0.86 0.06
CA GLY A 26 -10.74 1.68 1.23
C GLY A 26 -9.43 2.02 1.94
N THR A 27 -9.49 2.19 3.27
CA THR A 27 -8.36 2.68 4.07
C THR A 27 -8.06 1.73 5.23
N TYR A 28 -6.78 1.43 5.41
CA TYR A 28 -6.22 0.48 6.37
C TYR A 28 -5.14 1.12 7.25
N ASN A 29 -4.42 0.32 8.05
CA ASN A 29 -3.30 0.81 8.86
C ASN A 29 -1.99 0.92 8.07
N GLY A 30 -1.85 0.13 7.00
CA GLY A 30 -0.70 0.17 6.10
C GLY A 30 -0.68 -1.02 5.14
N VAL A 31 0.33 -1.05 4.28
CA VAL A 31 0.54 -2.11 3.28
C VAL A 31 1.57 -3.11 3.81
N ARG A 32 1.29 -4.40 3.66
CA ARG A 32 2.20 -5.50 4.03
C ARG A 32 2.84 -6.14 2.81
N GLU A 33 2.03 -6.41 1.79
CA GLU A 33 2.49 -7.08 0.58
C GLU A 33 1.73 -6.56 -0.65
N ILE A 34 2.43 -6.49 -1.78
CA ILE A 34 1.84 -6.19 -3.09
C ILE A 34 2.24 -7.31 -4.04
N THR A 35 1.25 -7.87 -4.74
CA THR A 35 1.48 -8.81 -5.84
C THR A 35 1.06 -8.15 -7.14
N LEU A 36 1.95 -8.16 -8.13
CA LEU A 36 1.67 -7.72 -9.49
C LEU A 36 1.74 -8.90 -10.44
N VAL A 37 0.83 -8.95 -11.40
CA VAL A 37 0.99 -9.75 -12.63
C VAL A 37 1.15 -8.78 -13.78
N TYR A 38 2.16 -8.98 -14.61
CA TYR A 38 2.53 -8.05 -15.68
C TYR A 38 3.23 -8.75 -16.85
N ASP A 39 3.29 -8.05 -17.97
CA ASP A 39 4.24 -8.29 -19.08
C ASP A 39 4.58 -6.94 -19.72
N ARG A 40 3.88 -6.55 -20.79
CA ARG A 40 4.03 -5.23 -21.43
C ARG A 40 3.24 -4.10 -20.75
N CYS A 41 2.34 -4.45 -19.85
CA CYS A 41 1.60 -3.56 -18.97
C CYS A 41 1.31 -4.29 -17.65
N ILE A 42 0.70 -3.58 -16.70
CA ILE A 42 0.22 -4.22 -15.47
C ILE A 42 -1.12 -4.88 -15.77
N ASP A 43 -1.15 -6.22 -15.74
CA ASP A 43 -2.36 -7.00 -15.95
C ASP A 43 -3.24 -6.98 -14.71
N SER A 44 -2.64 -7.20 -13.53
CA SER A 44 -3.38 -7.14 -12.27
C SER A 44 -2.51 -6.77 -11.07
N ILE A 45 -3.17 -6.27 -10.03
CA ILE A 45 -2.61 -5.95 -8.73
C ILE A 45 -3.48 -6.55 -7.63
N SER A 46 -2.85 -7.04 -6.57
CA SER A 46 -3.51 -7.37 -5.32
C SER A 46 -2.64 -6.93 -4.14
N VAL A 47 -3.27 -6.53 -3.04
CA VAL A 47 -2.57 -5.91 -1.91
C VAL A 47 -3.03 -6.53 -0.60
N VAL A 48 -2.08 -7.01 0.20
CA VAL A 48 -2.32 -7.42 1.58
C VAL A 48 -2.12 -6.21 2.47
N TYR A 49 -3.19 -5.79 3.13
CA TYR A 49 -3.16 -4.68 4.09
C TYR A 49 -3.02 -5.15 5.52
N ASP A 50 -2.55 -4.25 6.40
CA ASP A 50 -2.69 -4.40 7.84
C ASP A 50 -3.99 -3.75 8.33
N LYS A 51 -4.80 -4.51 9.07
CA LYS A 51 -5.94 -4.00 9.82
C LYS A 51 -5.79 -4.37 11.29
N ASN A 52 -5.38 -3.38 12.08
CA ASN A 52 -5.13 -3.52 13.53
C ASN A 52 -4.18 -4.68 13.86
N GLY A 53 -3.05 -4.78 13.14
CA GLY A 53 -2.04 -5.82 13.37
C GLY A 53 -2.29 -7.16 12.70
N LYS A 54 -3.44 -7.34 12.02
CA LYS A 54 -3.77 -8.56 11.28
C LYS A 54 -3.75 -8.32 9.77
N PRO A 55 -3.23 -9.26 8.96
CA PRO A 55 -3.32 -9.18 7.51
C PRO A 55 -4.77 -9.35 7.05
N VAL A 56 -5.15 -8.60 6.01
CA VAL A 56 -6.45 -8.72 5.33
C VAL A 56 -6.26 -9.51 4.05
N THR A 57 -7.19 -10.41 3.76
CA THR A 57 -7.20 -11.17 2.50
C THR A 57 -7.20 -10.20 1.30
N PRO A 58 -6.27 -10.35 0.35
CA PRO A 58 -6.19 -9.46 -0.79
C PRO A 58 -7.29 -9.74 -1.80
N GLU A 59 -7.84 -8.70 -2.40
CA GLU A 59 -8.67 -8.78 -3.60
C GLU A 59 -7.80 -8.53 -4.84
N LYS A 60 -8.06 -9.26 -5.93
CA LYS A 60 -7.33 -9.10 -7.19
C LYS A 60 -8.09 -8.16 -8.11
N HIS A 61 -7.40 -7.11 -8.58
CA HIS A 61 -7.91 -6.13 -9.54
C HIS A 61 -7.17 -6.26 -10.86
N GLY A 62 -7.89 -6.52 -11.95
CA GLY A 62 -7.32 -6.72 -13.29
C GLY A 62 -7.55 -8.12 -13.85
N GLY A 63 -6.94 -8.38 -15.01
CA GLY A 63 -7.20 -9.58 -15.80
C GLY A 63 -6.42 -10.82 -15.36
N VAL A 64 -6.60 -11.89 -16.15
CA VAL A 64 -5.89 -13.17 -16.01
C VAL A 64 -4.72 -13.30 -17.00
N GLY A 65 -4.35 -12.20 -17.66
CA GLY A 65 -3.20 -12.13 -18.56
C GLY A 65 -1.87 -12.03 -17.82
N GLY A 66 -0.86 -11.54 -18.53
CA GLY A 66 0.52 -11.45 -18.06
C GLY A 66 1.19 -12.80 -17.87
N ASN A 67 2.52 -12.82 -17.85
CA ASN A 67 3.31 -14.04 -17.66
C ASN A 67 4.43 -13.87 -16.63
N ARG A 68 4.56 -12.69 -16.02
CA ARG A 68 5.49 -12.39 -14.94
C ARG A 68 4.73 -12.01 -13.69
N THR A 69 5.23 -12.48 -12.55
CA THR A 69 4.70 -12.13 -11.23
C THR A 69 5.79 -11.47 -10.40
N ALA A 70 5.45 -10.38 -9.72
CA ALA A 70 6.32 -9.77 -8.72
C ALA A 70 5.61 -9.76 -7.36
N GLU A 71 6.30 -10.26 -6.33
CA GLU A 71 5.86 -10.21 -4.94
C GLU A 71 6.73 -9.24 -4.15
N ILE A 72 6.11 -8.18 -3.64
CA ILE A 72 6.77 -7.14 -2.84
C ILE A 72 6.33 -7.32 -1.39
N LYS A 73 7.13 -8.06 -0.61
CA LYS A 73 6.90 -8.26 0.83
C LYS A 73 7.63 -7.21 1.64
N LEU A 74 6.91 -6.27 2.24
CA LEU A 74 7.49 -5.23 3.07
C LEU A 74 7.78 -5.76 4.48
N GLN A 75 8.89 -5.33 5.07
CA GLN A 75 9.19 -5.55 6.49
C GLN A 75 8.29 -4.66 7.38
N TYR A 76 6.99 -4.91 7.37
CA TYR A 76 6.00 -4.12 8.12
C TYR A 76 6.14 -4.34 9.64
N PRO A 77 6.06 -3.30 10.49
CA PRO A 77 5.76 -1.89 10.15
C PRO A 77 6.98 -1.00 9.86
N GLU A 78 8.21 -1.52 9.91
CA GLU A 78 9.44 -0.73 9.77
C GLU A 78 9.74 -0.30 8.31
N GLU A 79 9.19 -1.02 7.34
CA GLU A 79 9.26 -0.70 5.91
C GLU A 79 7.88 -0.32 5.38
N PHE A 80 7.79 0.87 4.77
CA PHE A 80 6.55 1.43 4.22
C PHE A 80 6.85 2.20 2.94
N LEU A 81 5.84 2.27 2.06
CA LEU A 81 5.93 3.00 0.81
C LEU A 81 6.00 4.52 1.06
N ILE A 82 6.94 5.16 0.39
CA ILE A 82 7.13 6.63 0.40
C ILE A 82 6.86 7.26 -0.97
N SER A 83 6.90 6.45 -2.04
CA SER A 83 6.61 6.89 -3.39
C SER A 83 6.16 5.72 -4.26
N VAL A 84 5.26 6.02 -5.19
CA VAL A 84 4.89 5.13 -6.29
C VAL A 84 4.98 5.94 -7.57
N SER A 85 5.62 5.38 -8.59
CA SER A 85 5.76 6.00 -9.91
C SER A 85 5.45 4.98 -10.99
N GLY A 86 5.27 5.43 -12.21
CA GLY A 86 4.96 4.55 -13.32
C GLY A 86 4.67 5.31 -14.59
N HIS A 87 4.20 4.59 -15.59
CA HIS A 87 3.77 5.16 -16.87
C HIS A 87 2.40 4.63 -17.27
N TYR A 88 1.68 5.40 -18.08
CA TYR A 88 0.44 4.95 -18.70
C TYR A 88 0.33 5.45 -20.14
N CYS A 89 -0.15 4.56 -21.01
CA CYS A 89 -0.56 4.85 -22.39
C CYS A 89 -1.41 3.70 -22.93
N PRO A 90 -2.03 3.86 -24.10
CA PRO A 90 -2.67 2.74 -24.79
C PRO A 90 -1.67 1.64 -25.15
N VAL A 91 -2.09 0.37 -25.05
CA VAL A 91 -1.30 -0.78 -25.52
C VAL A 91 -1.26 -0.86 -27.06
N VAL A 92 -2.36 -0.45 -27.69
CA VAL A 92 -2.54 -0.41 -29.15
C VAL A 92 -2.99 0.98 -29.56
N HIS A 93 -2.66 1.39 -30.79
CA HIS A 93 -3.03 2.70 -31.30
C HIS A 93 -4.56 2.90 -31.29
N GLY A 94 -5.04 4.03 -30.77
CA GLY A 94 -6.47 4.33 -30.62
C GLY A 94 -7.16 3.65 -29.43
N GLY A 95 -6.46 2.81 -28.66
CA GLY A 95 -7.00 2.20 -27.44
C GLY A 95 -7.09 3.16 -26.26
N SER A 96 -7.82 2.75 -25.22
CA SER A 96 -7.81 3.45 -23.92
C SER A 96 -6.47 3.25 -23.20
N PRO A 97 -5.92 4.28 -22.52
CA PRO A 97 -4.71 4.12 -21.72
C PRO A 97 -4.88 3.10 -20.59
N VAL A 98 -3.81 2.36 -20.32
CA VAL A 98 -3.67 1.47 -19.16
C VAL A 98 -2.37 1.76 -18.44
N VAL A 99 -2.23 1.30 -17.20
CA VAL A 99 -0.97 1.39 -16.46
C VAL A 99 0.06 0.46 -17.11
N ARG A 100 1.08 1.05 -17.72
CA ARG A 100 2.15 0.37 -18.46
C ARG A 100 3.25 -0.11 -17.54
N SER A 101 3.56 0.66 -16.51
CA SER A 101 4.55 0.28 -15.51
C SER A 101 4.26 0.83 -14.13
N LEU A 102 4.82 0.14 -13.13
CA LEU A 102 4.83 0.57 -11.75
C LEU A 102 6.21 0.36 -11.12
N THR A 103 6.66 1.36 -10.37
CA THR A 103 7.84 1.33 -9.51
C THR A 103 7.42 1.76 -8.12
N PHE A 104 7.70 0.91 -7.13
CA PHE A 104 7.40 1.16 -5.73
C PHE A 104 8.68 1.52 -4.99
N LYS A 105 8.68 2.62 -4.26
CA LYS A 105 9.80 3.01 -3.39
C LYS A 105 9.36 3.00 -1.94
N SER A 106 10.03 2.21 -1.12
CA SER A 106 9.91 2.24 0.34
C SER A 106 10.95 3.15 0.96
N ASN A 107 10.84 3.37 2.27
CA ASN A 107 11.88 4.03 3.07
C ASN A 107 13.20 3.23 3.16
N LYS A 108 13.27 2.02 2.58
CA LYS A 108 14.47 1.16 2.61
C LYS A 108 15.00 0.80 1.23
N ARG A 109 14.13 0.62 0.24
CA ARG A 109 14.48 0.05 -1.07
C ARG A 109 13.47 0.42 -2.17
N THR A 110 13.85 0.12 -3.40
CA THR A 110 13.02 0.33 -4.60
C THR A 110 12.71 -1.01 -5.25
N PHE A 111 11.51 -1.15 -5.81
CA PHE A 111 11.03 -2.33 -6.50
C PHE A 111 10.50 -1.94 -7.87
N GLY A 112 10.94 -2.64 -8.92
CA GLY A 112 10.58 -2.35 -10.30
C GLY A 112 11.69 -1.60 -11.05
N PRO A 113 11.37 -1.03 -12.23
CA PRO A 113 10.03 -0.97 -12.83
C PRO A 113 9.51 -2.35 -13.20
N PHE A 114 8.21 -2.56 -12.97
CA PHE A 114 7.46 -3.70 -13.48
C PHE A 114 6.62 -3.25 -14.66
N GLY A 115 6.63 -4.00 -15.76
CA GLY A 115 6.00 -3.59 -17.02
C GLY A 115 6.97 -2.86 -17.94
N VAL A 116 6.47 -1.89 -18.71
CA VAL A 116 7.26 -1.09 -19.66
C VAL A 116 7.08 0.40 -19.39
N GLU A 117 8.19 1.14 -19.36
CA GLU A 117 8.21 2.59 -19.14
C GLU A 117 7.92 3.35 -20.45
N GLU A 118 6.68 3.23 -20.92
CA GLU A 118 6.18 3.88 -22.14
C GLU A 118 5.00 4.81 -21.85
N GLY A 119 4.98 5.96 -22.51
CA GLY A 119 3.87 6.90 -22.44
C GLY A 119 4.06 8.02 -21.44
N THR A 120 2.97 8.42 -20.78
CA THR A 120 2.99 9.53 -19.84
C THR A 120 3.50 9.05 -18.47
N PRO A 121 4.61 9.59 -17.95
CA PRO A 121 5.07 9.26 -16.61
C PRO A 121 4.15 9.87 -15.56
N PHE A 122 4.03 9.20 -14.41
CA PHE A 122 3.48 9.77 -13.19
C PHE A 122 4.36 9.40 -12.01
N THR A 123 4.40 10.31 -11.03
CA THR A 123 5.06 10.07 -9.75
C THR A 123 4.19 10.64 -8.65
N PHE A 124 3.92 9.80 -7.67
CA PHE A 124 3.44 10.20 -6.36
C PHE A 124 4.59 10.09 -5.36
N SER A 125 4.81 11.13 -4.57
CA SER A 125 5.70 11.12 -3.41
C SER A 125 5.07 11.94 -2.29
N MET A 126 5.33 11.54 -1.04
CA MET A 126 4.86 12.32 0.12
C MET A 126 5.88 12.28 1.25
N ASP A 127 6.19 13.46 1.76
CA ASP A 127 6.95 13.61 2.98
C ASP A 127 6.05 13.38 4.20
N GLY A 128 6.37 12.35 5.00
CA GLY A 128 5.68 12.08 6.26
C GLY A 128 4.28 11.45 6.16
N GLY A 129 3.92 10.88 5.01
CA GLY A 129 2.68 10.11 4.81
C GLY A 129 2.90 8.61 4.63
N LEU A 130 1.82 7.86 4.73
CA LEU A 130 1.78 6.42 4.45
C LEU A 130 0.72 6.13 3.41
N VAL A 131 1.04 5.26 2.44
CA VAL A 131 0.03 4.60 1.61
C VAL A 131 -0.73 3.61 2.49
N VAL A 132 -2.03 3.81 2.59
CA VAL A 132 -2.93 3.04 3.48
C VAL A 132 -4.08 2.39 2.73
N GLY A 133 -4.11 2.50 1.40
CA GLY A 133 -5.13 1.90 0.58
C GLY A 133 -4.89 2.21 -0.90
N PHE A 134 -5.33 1.30 -1.76
CA PHE A 134 -5.31 1.47 -3.20
C PHE A 134 -6.74 1.60 -3.71
N LYS A 135 -6.87 2.34 -4.81
CA LYS A 135 -8.08 2.41 -5.60
C LYS A 135 -7.70 2.47 -7.07
N GLY A 136 -8.64 2.24 -7.96
CA GLY A 136 -8.33 2.29 -9.38
C GLY A 136 -9.48 1.92 -10.27
N ARG A 137 -9.10 1.53 -11.48
CA ARG A 137 -9.99 0.99 -12.50
C ARG A 137 -9.30 -0.21 -13.13
N SER A 138 -10.06 -1.26 -13.39
CA SER A 138 -9.52 -2.45 -14.04
C SER A 138 -10.55 -3.19 -14.86
N GLY A 139 -10.09 -3.74 -15.98
CA GLY A 139 -10.78 -4.72 -16.81
C GLY A 139 -9.82 -5.84 -17.14
N TRP A 140 -9.39 -5.91 -18.40
CA TRP A 140 -8.36 -6.86 -18.85
C TRP A 140 -6.98 -6.54 -18.30
N TYR A 141 -6.73 -5.26 -18.03
CA TYR A 141 -5.50 -4.73 -17.43
C TYR A 141 -5.86 -3.85 -16.24
N LEU A 142 -4.84 -3.37 -15.54
CA LEU A 142 -4.98 -2.24 -14.64
C LEU A 142 -5.11 -0.95 -15.46
N ASP A 143 -6.33 -0.47 -15.67
CA ASP A 143 -6.62 0.73 -16.46
C ASP A 143 -6.12 2.01 -15.78
N ALA A 144 -6.32 2.12 -14.46
CA ALA A 144 -5.86 3.27 -13.69
C ALA A 144 -5.62 2.94 -12.21
N ILE A 145 -4.76 3.71 -11.55
CA ILE A 145 -4.36 3.50 -10.16
C ILE A 145 -4.32 4.82 -9.37
N GLY A 146 -4.78 4.78 -8.13
CA GLY A 146 -4.74 5.87 -7.16
C GLY A 146 -4.56 5.35 -5.74
N PHE A 147 -4.33 6.26 -4.81
CA PHE A 147 -3.91 5.90 -3.44
C PHE A 147 -4.67 6.67 -2.37
N HIS A 148 -4.98 5.98 -1.27
CA HIS A 148 -5.36 6.59 -0.01
C HIS A 148 -4.13 6.81 0.85
N LEU A 149 -4.00 8.01 1.39
CA LEU A 149 -2.86 8.46 2.18
C LEU A 149 -3.31 8.83 3.58
N SER A 150 -2.54 8.43 4.58
CA SER A 150 -2.71 8.91 5.95
C SER A 150 -1.46 9.68 6.37
N LYS A 151 -1.65 10.73 7.16
CA LYS A 151 -0.53 11.32 7.89
C LYS A 151 0.07 10.25 8.79
N LYS A 152 1.40 10.16 8.84
CA LYS A 152 2.10 9.38 9.85
C LYS A 152 1.85 10.03 11.21
N GLN A 153 0.77 9.67 11.89
CA GLN A 153 0.74 9.83 13.34
C GLN A 153 1.95 9.04 13.83
N SER A 154 2.79 9.62 14.68
CA SER A 154 3.93 8.92 15.27
C SER A 154 3.42 7.75 16.11
N THR A 155 3.11 6.62 15.47
CA THR A 155 2.85 5.33 16.11
C THR A 155 4.11 4.85 16.81
N MET A 156 5.29 5.33 16.41
CA MET A 156 6.55 5.14 17.13
C MET A 156 6.50 5.72 18.54
N LEU A 157 5.82 6.87 18.76
CA LEU A 157 5.60 7.38 20.12
C LEU A 157 4.66 6.45 20.89
N PHE A 158 3.52 6.07 20.31
CA PHE A 158 2.55 5.21 20.99
C PHE A 158 3.10 3.80 21.27
N GLN A 159 3.86 3.19 20.36
CA GLN A 159 4.52 1.91 20.56
C GLN A 159 5.68 2.00 21.54
N ARG A 160 6.47 3.09 21.54
CA ARG A 160 7.50 3.31 22.58
C ARG A 160 6.86 3.49 23.95
N VAL A 161 5.76 4.22 24.03
CA VAL A 161 4.98 4.39 25.27
C VAL A 161 4.41 3.04 25.71
N GLN A 162 3.79 2.25 24.83
CA GLN A 162 3.28 0.92 25.18
C GLN A 162 4.39 -0.05 25.61
N ARG A 163 5.52 -0.12 24.89
CA ARG A 163 6.66 -0.96 25.28
C ARG A 163 7.29 -0.48 26.59
N GLY A 164 7.34 0.83 26.83
CA GLY A 164 7.79 1.42 28.09
C GLY A 164 6.89 1.02 29.25
N LEU A 165 5.57 1.15 29.08
CA LEU A 165 4.57 0.74 30.08
C LEU A 165 4.60 -0.78 30.33
N GLN A 166 4.73 -1.60 29.30
CA GLN A 166 4.85 -3.06 29.43
C GLN A 166 6.11 -3.48 30.19
N ARG A 167 7.25 -2.80 29.96
CA ARG A 167 8.50 -3.02 30.71
C ARG A 167 8.38 -2.62 32.18
N LEU A 168 7.73 -1.51 32.47
CA LEU A 168 7.50 -1.08 33.86
C LEU A 168 6.62 -2.09 34.59
N ALA A 169 5.51 -2.51 33.98
CA ALA A 169 4.59 -3.48 34.56
C ALA A 169 5.26 -4.85 34.83
N SER A 170 6.14 -5.32 33.94
CA SER A 170 6.87 -6.59 34.15
C SER A 170 8.00 -6.50 35.17
N THR A 171 8.47 -5.29 35.50
CA THR A 171 9.49 -5.08 36.53
C THR A 171 8.85 -5.04 37.92
N THR A 172 7.66 -4.47 38.05
CA THR A 172 6.91 -4.40 39.32
C THR A 172 6.41 -5.76 39.82
N SER A 173 6.09 -6.70 38.92
CA SER A 173 5.67 -8.07 39.31
C SER A 173 6.82 -8.94 39.84
N ARG A 174 8.08 -8.55 39.60
CA ARG A 174 9.26 -9.30 40.06
C ARG A 174 9.73 -8.93 41.46
N SER A 175 9.34 -7.76 41.97
CA SER A 175 9.77 -7.27 43.29
C SER A 175 8.86 -7.69 44.46
N SER A 176 7.74 -8.37 44.20
CA SER A 176 6.78 -8.80 45.24
C SER A 176 6.91 -10.27 45.68
N VAL A 177 7.96 -10.98 45.26
CA VAL A 177 8.22 -12.38 45.67
C VAL A 177 9.61 -12.46 46.30
N SER A 178 9.73 -12.02 47.55
CA SER A 178 10.77 -12.45 48.50
C SER A 178 10.57 -11.73 49.84
N LYS A 179 9.73 -12.33 50.68
CA LYS A 179 9.81 -12.33 52.15
C LYS A 179 8.76 -13.33 52.60
N ASP A 180 9.21 -14.53 52.94
CA ASP A 180 8.95 -15.13 54.25
C ASP A 180 9.92 -16.30 54.42
N ALA A 181 10.61 -16.25 55.56
CA ALA A 181 11.54 -17.23 56.09
C ALA A 181 10.78 -18.18 57.03
#